data_AF-A0A3A5V3C1-F1
#
_entry.id   AF-A0A3A5V3C1-F1
#
_cell.length_a   1.000
_cell.length_b   1.000
_cell.length_c   1.000
_cell.angle_alpha   90.00
_cell.angle_beta   90.00
_cell.angle_gamma   90.00
#
_symmetry.space_group_name_H-M   'P 1'
#
loop_
_entity.id
_entity.type
_entity.pdbx_description
1 polymer ?
#
loop_
_entity_poly.entity_id
_entity_poly.type
_entity_poly.pdbx_seq_one_letter_code
_entity_poly.pdbx_strand_id
1 'polypeptide(L)' 'MPWAYHCIPFVTAFLGLVTGDYLVSSLGPLANTIFPPTTMIIGGFAGLTILGEISDRRSD' A
#
# COMPACT_ATOMS: atom_id res chain seq x y z
N MET A 1 -4.12 14.09 16.48
CA MET A 1 -4.67 14.66 15.24
C MET A 1 -5.31 13.55 14.42
N PRO A 2 -6.64 13.52 14.23
CA PRO A 2 -7.34 12.49 13.44
C PRO A 2 -6.84 12.41 11.99
N TRP A 3 -6.29 13.51 11.48
CA TRP A 3 -5.81 13.59 10.11
C TRP A 3 -4.63 12.63 9.79
N ALA A 4 -3.86 12.22 10.80
CA ALA A 4 -2.75 11.29 10.62
C ALA A 4 -3.21 9.90 10.12
N TYR A 5 -4.46 9.51 10.39
CA TYR A 5 -5.01 8.25 9.89
C TYR A 5 -5.15 8.24 8.36
N HIS A 6 -5.28 9.41 7.71
CA HIS A 6 -5.28 9.51 6.25
C HIS A 6 -3.92 9.19 5.64
N CYS A 7 -2.84 9.17 6.42
CA CYS A 7 -1.54 8.73 5.94
C CYS A 7 -1.44 7.20 5.78
N ILE A 8 -2.33 6.42 6.39
CA ILE A 8 -2.27 4.95 6.39
C ILE A 8 -2.25 4.40 4.95
N PRO A 9 -3.18 4.76 4.04
CA PRO A 9 -3.16 4.27 2.66
C PRO A 9 -1.88 4.65 1.90
N PHE A 10 -1.30 5.82 2.17
CA PHE A 10 -0.06 6.25 1.50
C PHE A 10 1.15 5.47 2.00
N VAL A 11 1.24 5.24 3.31
CA VAL A 11 2.33 4.46 3.91
C VAL A 11 2.26 3.01 3.43
N THR A 12 1.08 2.39 3.43
CA THR A 12 0.92 1.01 2.95
C THR A 12 1.15 0.89 1.45
N ALA A 13 0.72 1.88 0.64
CA ALA A 13 1.04 1.93 -0.79
C ALA A 13 2.55 2.03 -1.04
N PHE A 14 3.24 2.90 -0.29
CA PHE A 14 4.69 3.06 -0.40
C PHE A 14 5.44 1.78 -0.01
N LEU A 15 5.04 1.13 1.09
CA LEU A 15 5.59 -0.18 1.47
C LEU A 15 5.34 -1.24 0.40
N GLY A 16 4.13 -1.26 -0.19
CA GLY A 16 3.79 -2.13 -1.32
C GLY A 16 4.72 -1.90 -2.52
N LEU A 17 4.94 -0.64 -2.90
CA LEU A 17 5.83 -0.27 -4.00
C LEU A 17 7.26 -0.75 -3.76
N VAL A 18 7.85 -0.41 -2.60
CA VAL A 18 9.24 -0.77 -2.26
C VAL A 18 9.41 -2.29 -2.20
N THR A 19 8.43 -2.99 -1.64
CA THR A 19 8.45 -4.46 -1.58
C THR A 19 8.36 -5.06 -2.98
N GLY A 20 7.46 -4.54 -3.82
CA GLY A 20 7.30 -5.00 -5.19
C GLY A 20 8.55 -4.80 -6.02
N ASP A 21 9.16 -3.61 -5.95
CA ASP A 21 10.42 -3.28 -6.60
C ASP A 21 11.56 -4.22 -6.17
N TYR A 22 11.73 -4.41 -4.86
CA TYR A 22 12.72 -5.33 -4.32
C TYR A 22 12.55 -6.77 -4.86
N LEU A 23 11.31 -7.27 -4.91
CA LEU A 23 11.00 -8.63 -5.35
C LEU A 23 11.29 -8.88 -6.83
N VAL A 24 11.20 -7.86 -7.68
CA VAL A 24 11.39 -8.02 -9.14
C VAL A 24 12.67 -7.40 -9.67
N SER A 25 13.49 -6.79 -8.81
CA SER A 25 14.73 -6.10 -9.16
C SER A 25 15.71 -6.92 -10.02
N SER A 26 15.71 -8.25 -9.89
CA SER A 26 16.56 -9.17 -10.68
C SER A 26 15.89 -9.74 -11.93
N LEU A 27 14.65 -9.35 -12.24
CA LEU A 27 13.87 -9.87 -13.36
C LEU A 27 14.00 -8.98 -14.61
N GLY A 28 13.30 -9.35 -15.69
CA GLY A 28 13.31 -8.60 -16.94
C GLY A 28 12.56 -7.25 -16.89
N PRO A 29 12.69 -6.41 -17.93
CA PRO A 29 12.10 -5.06 -17.96
C PRO A 29 10.58 -5.04 -17.78
N LEU A 30 9.89 -6.03 -18.32
CA LEU A 30 8.43 -6.16 -18.21
C LEU A 30 7.98 -6.31 -16.75
N ALA A 31 8.64 -7.18 -15.99
CA ALA A 31 8.32 -7.42 -14.59
C ALA A 31 8.59 -6.17 -13.74
N ASN A 32 9.75 -5.53 -13.94
CA ASN A 32 10.12 -4.28 -13.26
C ASN A 32 9.15 -3.12 -13.56
N THR A 33 8.47 -3.13 -14.70
CA THR A 33 7.52 -2.07 -15.06
C THR A 33 6.14 -2.30 -14.47
N ILE A 34 5.67 -3.54 -14.40
CA ILE A 34 4.28 -3.86 -14.04
C ILE A 34 4.13 -4.18 -12.55
N PHE A 35 5.09 -4.90 -11.98
CA PHE A 35 4.94 -5.47 -10.64
C PHE A 35 4.99 -4.41 -9.53
N PRO A 36 5.93 -3.44 -9.54
CA PRO A 36 5.98 -2.38 -8.51
C PRO A 36 4.72 -1.50 -8.46
N PRO A 37 4.16 -0.98 -9.58
CA PRO A 37 2.92 -0.21 -9.50
C PRO A 37 1.70 -1.07 -9.11
N THR A 38 1.66 -2.34 -9.50
CA THR A 38 0.57 -3.26 -9.09
C THR A 38 0.57 -3.48 -7.58
N THR A 39 1.74 -3.75 -7.01
CA THR A 39 1.91 -3.94 -5.55
C THR A 39 1.67 -2.66 -4.76
N MET A 40 1.99 -1.48 -5.32
CA MET A 40 1.60 -0.18 -4.76
C MET A 40 0.08 -0.03 -4.66
N ILE A 41 -0.67 -0.38 -5.71
CA ILE A 41 -2.14 -0.32 -5.72
C ILE A 41 -2.72 -1.26 -4.66
N ILE A 42 -2.21 -2.49 -4.58
CA ILE A 42 -2.63 -3.47 -3.57
C ILE A 42 -2.34 -2.95 -2.15
N GLY A 43 -1.15 -2.38 -1.93
CA GLY A 43 -0.78 -1.78 -0.65
C GLY A 43 -1.69 -0.60 -0.25
N GLY A 44 -2.03 0.27 -1.20
CA GLY A 44 -2.97 1.37 -0.95
C GLY A 44 -4.37 0.88 -0.59
N PHE A 45 -4.86 -0.14 -1.30
CA PHE A 45 -6.15 -0.78 -0.98
C PHE A 45 -6.14 -1.39 0.43
N ALA A 46 -5.09 -2.14 0.79
CA ALA A 46 -4.97 -2.71 2.13
C ALA A 46 -4.99 -1.62 3.23
N GLY A 47 -4.37 -0.47 2.98
CA GLY A 47 -4.40 0.66 3.90
C GLY A 47 -5.81 1.28 4.06
N LEU A 48 -6.62 1.29 3.01
CA LEU A 48 -8.03 1.69 3.11
C LEU A 48 -8.84 0.71 3.95
N THR A 49 -8.61 -0.61 3.82
CA THR A 49 -9.25 -1.62 4.67
C THR A 49 -8.88 -1.43 6.14
N ILE A 50 -7.59 -1.21 6.44
CA ILE A 50 -7.11 -0.93 7.80
C ILE A 50 -7.77 0.34 8.37
N LEU A 51 -7.86 1.40 7.55
CA LEU A 51 -8.51 2.64 7.96
C LEU A 51 -10.00 2.42 8.26
N GLY A 52 -10.69 1.61 7.46
CA GLY A 52 -12.08 1.23 7.68
C GLY A 52 -12.28 0.55 9.04
N GLU A 53 -11.47 -0.49 9.34
CA GLU A 53 -11.51 -1.21 10.62
C GLU A 53 -11.27 -0.29 11.84
N ILE A 54 -10.35 0.67 11.71
CA ILE A 54 -10.10 1.66 12.78
C ILE A 54 -11.30 2.59 12.96
N SER A 55 -11.95 2.99 11.86
CA SER A 55 -13.13 3.85 11.88
C SER A 55 -14.31 3.15 12.58
N ASP A 56 -14.55 1.88 12.23
CA ASP A 56 -15.66 1.10 12.77
C ASP A 56 -15.50 0.90 14.29
N ARG A 57 -14.32 0.47 14.74
CA ARG A 57 -14.01 0.26 16.17
C ARG A 57 -14.09 1.53 17.04
N ARG A 58 -14.01 2.70 16.42
CA ARG A 58 -14.10 3.99 17.14
C ARG A 58 -15.53 4.53 17.17
N SER A 59 -16.41 3.98 16.33
CA SER A 59 -17.82 4.34 16.26
C SER A 59 -18.68 3.56 17.26
N ASP A 60 -18.16 2.43 17.76
CA ASP A 60 -18.65 1.67 18.92
C ASP A 60 -18.24 2.30 20.26
#